data_AF-A0A7C1ND03-F1
#
_entry.id   AF-A0A7C1ND03-F1
#
_cell.length_a   1.000
_cell.length_b   1.000
_cell.length_c   1.000
_cell.angle_alpha   90.00
_cell.angle_beta   90.00
_cell.angle_gamma   90.00
#
_symmetry.space_group_name_H-M   'P 1'
#
loop_
_entity.id
_entity.type
_entity.pdbx_description
1 polymer ?
#
loop_
_entity_poly.entity_id
_entity_poly.type
_entity_poly.pdbx_seq_one_letter_code
_entity_poly.pdbx_strand_id
1 'polypeptide(L)'
;MYQNKEAFSKYSGANYKWALMDVSNLENSTLLYGEDIQDKLPDPNNIKFDYDDILARGLYHLEKSLKEKDEKTAKSAFSKAVFKISFYLCIFIDKDFPFTSVLYIKKKLEFVTPVVKHIEKILDFLRSAMDLRVKETISRNFSQLRENFIKFIFSLLEHGGLHKKFSVPKLNMYLAKYFGGFPLLKRFLKELH
;
A
#
# COMPACT_ATOMS: atom_id res chain seq x y z
N MET A 1 15.42 20.70 5.92
CA MET A 1 14.64 19.96 4.91
C MET A 1 13.99 18.71 5.52
N TYR A 2 14.78 17.78 6.07
CA TYR A 2 14.30 16.49 6.57
C TYR A 2 13.36 16.55 7.78
N GLN A 3 13.48 17.58 8.63
CA GLN A 3 12.61 17.79 9.80
C GLN A 3 11.26 18.45 9.48
N ASN A 4 11.04 18.93 8.25
CA ASN A 4 9.77 19.54 7.84
C ASN A 4 9.02 18.58 6.90
N LYS A 5 7.88 18.04 7.36
CA LYS A 5 7.03 17.11 6.61
C LYS A 5 6.66 17.63 5.22
N GLU A 6 6.26 18.90 5.12
CA GLU A 6 5.76 19.50 3.87
C GLU A 6 6.90 19.67 2.85
N ALA A 7 8.04 20.20 3.30
CA ALA A 7 9.22 20.35 2.45
C ALA A 7 9.75 18.98 1.98
N PHE A 8 9.76 17.98 2.86
CA PHE A 8 10.18 16.61 2.52
C PHE A 8 9.21 15.96 1.53
N SER A 9 7.90 16.03 1.77
CA SER A 9 6.90 15.45 0.88
C SER A 9 6.90 16.11 -0.50
N LYS A 10 7.15 17.43 -0.58
CA LYS A 10 7.26 18.15 -1.85
C LYS A 10 8.47 17.70 -2.68
N TYR A 11 9.59 17.39 -2.05
CA TYR A 11 10.83 17.00 -2.74
C TYR A 11 10.92 15.51 -3.05
N SER A 12 10.58 14.65 -2.09
CA SER A 12 10.73 13.19 -2.25
C SER A 12 9.54 12.55 -2.97
N GLY A 13 8.36 13.18 -2.90
CA GLY A 13 7.10 12.55 -3.29
C GLY A 13 6.77 11.29 -2.49
N ALA A 14 7.45 11.02 -1.36
CA ALA A 14 7.29 9.83 -0.52
C ALA A 14 6.42 10.10 0.72
N ASN A 15 5.85 9.04 1.29
CA ASN A 15 5.17 9.14 2.58
C ASN A 15 6.22 9.46 3.66
N TYR A 16 5.97 10.50 4.45
CA TYR A 16 6.99 11.04 5.35
C TYR A 16 7.51 10.01 6.36
N LYS A 17 6.61 9.36 7.13
CA LYS A 17 7.04 8.36 8.13
C LYS A 17 7.68 7.15 7.48
N TRP A 18 7.11 6.64 6.39
CA TRP A 18 7.69 5.51 5.64
C TRP A 18 9.13 5.85 5.22
N ALA A 19 9.34 6.99 4.57
CA ALA A 19 10.66 7.37 4.10
C ALA A 19 11.66 7.50 5.25
N LEU A 20 11.25 8.05 6.40
CA LEU A 20 12.10 8.11 7.59
C LEU A 20 12.47 6.72 8.12
N MET A 21 11.54 5.76 8.11
CA MET A 21 11.82 4.37 8.49
C MET A 21 12.82 3.70 7.55
N ASP A 22 12.68 3.90 6.23
CA ASP A 22 13.60 3.29 5.27
C ASP A 22 15.02 3.90 5.40
N VAL A 23 15.14 5.20 5.71
CA VAL A 23 16.42 5.94 5.85
C VAL A 23 17.03 5.77 7.25
N SER A 24 16.25 5.31 8.25
CA SER A 24 16.77 4.94 9.58
C SER A 24 17.73 3.73 9.57
N ASN A 25 17.88 3.06 8.41
CA ASN A 25 18.97 2.13 8.16
C ASN A 25 20.17 2.88 7.55
N LEU A 26 21.37 2.69 8.14
CA LEU A 26 22.59 3.43 7.78
C LEU A 26 22.97 3.25 6.30
N GLU A 27 22.85 2.03 5.80
CA GLU A 27 23.16 1.69 4.41
C GLU A 27 22.21 2.42 3.46
N ASN A 28 20.92 2.46 3.79
CA ASN A 28 19.92 3.16 2.98
C ASN A 28 20.10 4.68 3.01
N SER A 29 20.52 5.26 4.14
CA SER A 29 20.79 6.70 4.21
C SER A 29 21.88 7.12 3.23
N THR A 30 23.02 6.44 3.27
CA THR A 30 24.15 6.75 2.40
C THR A 30 23.81 6.47 0.93
N LEU A 31 23.11 5.35 0.66
CA LEU A 31 22.71 4.97 -0.69
C LEU A 31 21.74 5.97 -1.34
N LEU A 32 20.78 6.50 -0.57
CA LEU A 32 19.72 7.35 -1.10
C LEU A 32 20.09 8.84 -1.14
N TYR A 33 21.01 9.29 -0.27
CA TYR A 33 21.32 10.71 -0.09
C TYR A 33 22.81 11.06 -0.27
N GLY A 34 23.68 10.07 -0.52
CA GLY A 34 25.12 10.27 -0.72
C GLY A 34 25.91 10.58 0.57
N GLU A 35 25.22 10.73 1.70
CA GLU A 35 25.78 10.92 3.03
C GLU A 35 24.88 10.27 4.09
N ASP A 36 25.45 9.99 5.26
CA ASP A 36 24.66 9.62 6.44
C ASP A 36 23.92 10.85 6.97
N ILE A 37 22.60 10.77 7.03
CA ILE A 37 21.72 11.85 7.48
C ILE A 37 20.87 11.45 8.69
N GLN A 38 21.16 10.33 9.36
CA GLN A 38 20.35 9.81 10.46
C GLN A 38 20.15 10.84 11.58
N ASP A 39 21.22 11.53 11.98
CA ASP A 39 21.19 12.59 13.01
C ASP A 39 20.37 13.83 12.59
N LYS A 40 20.08 13.95 11.29
CA LYS A 40 19.29 15.05 10.71
C LYS A 40 17.79 14.69 10.63
N LEU A 41 17.42 13.43 10.89
CA LEU A 41 16.04 12.95 10.84
C LEU A 41 15.30 13.22 12.16
N PRO A 42 14.01 13.57 12.12
CA PRO A 42 13.18 13.55 13.33
C PRO A 42 12.94 12.10 13.78
N ASP A 43 12.72 11.90 15.08
CA ASP A 43 12.35 10.59 15.63
C ASP A 43 11.06 10.07 14.98
N PRO A 44 11.10 8.97 14.20
CA PRO A 44 9.94 8.43 13.50
C PRO A 44 8.85 7.92 14.45
N ASN A 45 9.17 7.65 15.72
CA ASN A 45 8.19 7.22 16.73
C ASN A 45 7.21 8.33 17.10
N ASN A 46 7.60 9.60 16.98
CA ASN A 46 6.74 10.75 17.26
C ASN A 46 5.85 11.16 16.07
N ILE A 47 5.98 10.47 14.94
CA ILE A 47 5.26 10.79 13.71
C ILE A 47 4.13 9.78 13.52
N LYS A 48 2.94 10.26 13.16
CA LYS A 48 1.80 9.39 12.81
C LYS A 48 1.82 9.07 11.32
N PHE A 49 1.46 7.84 10.97
CA PHE A 49 1.26 7.47 9.57
C PHE A 49 0.10 8.27 8.95
N ASP A 50 0.30 8.70 7.72
CA ASP A 50 -0.75 9.28 6.89
C ASP A 50 -1.46 8.15 6.14
N TYR A 51 -2.54 7.63 6.74
CA TYR A 51 -3.25 6.46 6.23
C TYR A 51 -3.85 6.70 4.83
N ASP A 52 -4.34 7.92 4.56
CA ASP A 52 -4.88 8.29 3.25
C ASP A 52 -3.76 8.26 2.20
N ASP A 53 -2.60 8.85 2.46
CA ASP A 53 -1.48 8.81 1.50
C ASP A 53 -1.00 7.37 1.23
N ILE A 54 -0.90 6.52 2.25
CA ILE A 54 -0.44 5.14 2.08
C ILE A 54 -1.48 4.31 1.30
N LEU A 55 -2.76 4.44 1.64
CA LEU A 55 -3.85 3.83 0.89
C LEU A 55 -3.84 4.29 -0.57
N ALA A 56 -3.72 5.60 -0.82
CA ALA A 56 -3.68 6.15 -2.17
C ALA A 56 -2.50 5.60 -2.98
N ARG A 57 -1.33 5.38 -2.37
CA ARG A 57 -0.17 4.74 -3.03
C ARG A 57 -0.41 3.27 -3.37
N GLY A 58 -1.13 2.54 -2.51
CA GLY A 58 -1.58 1.18 -2.81
C GLY A 58 -2.51 1.17 -4.02
N LEU A 59 -3.51 2.05 -4.02
CA LEU A 59 -4.47 2.19 -5.13
C LEU A 59 -3.81 2.69 -6.42
N TYR A 60 -2.78 3.54 -6.34
CA TYR A 60 -2.01 3.98 -7.50
C TYR A 60 -1.37 2.79 -8.23
N HIS A 61 -0.76 1.86 -7.51
CA HIS A 61 -0.19 0.66 -8.12
C HIS A 61 -1.26 -0.30 -8.66
N LEU A 62 -2.44 -0.33 -8.02
CA LEU A 62 -3.57 -1.12 -8.50
C LEU A 62 -4.14 -0.55 -9.80
N GLU A 63 -4.35 0.77 -9.86
CA GLU A 63 -4.71 1.50 -11.08
C GLU A 63 -3.68 1.28 -12.18
N LYS A 64 -2.39 1.38 -11.86
CA LYS A 64 -1.31 1.07 -12.81
C LYS A 64 -1.44 -0.36 -13.34
N SER A 65 -1.68 -1.34 -12.46
CA SER A 65 -1.84 -2.73 -12.90
C SER A 65 -3.00 -2.95 -13.87
N LEU A 66 -4.03 -2.08 -13.85
CA LEU A 66 -5.16 -2.11 -14.79
C LEU A 66 -4.85 -1.42 -16.13
N LYS A 67 -3.95 -0.43 -16.14
CA LYS A 67 -3.56 0.34 -17.34
C LYS A 67 -2.56 -0.38 -18.23
N GLU A 68 -1.66 -1.16 -17.62
CA GLU A 68 -0.54 -1.77 -18.34
C GLU A 68 -1.02 -2.86 -19.30
N LYS A 69 -0.54 -2.77 -20.55
CA LYS A 69 -0.82 -3.78 -21.60
C LYS A 69 0.12 -4.98 -21.51
N ASP A 70 1.34 -4.75 -21.06
CA ASP A 70 2.32 -5.80 -20.82
C ASP A 70 1.99 -6.54 -19.52
N GLU A 71 1.81 -7.86 -19.61
CA GLU A 71 1.37 -8.69 -18.49
C GLU A 71 2.41 -8.72 -17.37
N LYS A 72 3.70 -8.72 -17.70
CA LYS A 72 4.80 -8.72 -16.70
C LYS A 72 4.78 -7.43 -15.89
N THR A 73 4.63 -6.29 -16.54
CA THR A 73 4.53 -4.97 -15.91
C THR A 73 3.25 -4.85 -15.09
N ALA A 74 2.12 -5.36 -15.59
CA ALA A 74 0.85 -5.40 -14.86
C ALA A 74 0.96 -6.25 -13.58
N LYS A 75 1.53 -7.46 -13.65
CA LYS A 75 1.80 -8.33 -12.49
C LYS A 75 2.72 -7.66 -11.47
N SER A 76 3.80 -7.03 -11.95
CA SER A 76 4.74 -6.29 -11.10
C SER A 76 4.05 -5.14 -10.35
N ALA A 77 3.21 -4.36 -11.03
CA ALA A 77 2.43 -3.29 -10.43
C ALA A 77 1.39 -3.84 -9.43
N PHE A 78 0.71 -4.93 -9.78
CA PHE A 78 -0.23 -5.60 -8.88
C PHE A 78 0.44 -6.09 -7.58
N SER A 79 1.59 -6.76 -7.66
CA SER A 79 2.30 -7.19 -6.44
C SER A 79 2.71 -6.00 -5.57
N LYS A 80 3.11 -4.86 -6.17
CA LYS A 80 3.38 -3.63 -5.41
C LYS A 80 2.13 -3.11 -4.70
N ALA A 81 0.97 -3.14 -5.38
CA ALA A 81 -0.30 -2.75 -4.78
C ALA A 81 -0.62 -3.61 -3.55
N VAL A 82 -0.53 -4.94 -3.69
CA VAL A 82 -0.79 -5.89 -2.59
C VAL A 82 0.17 -5.65 -1.43
N PHE A 83 1.47 -5.46 -1.67
CA PHE A 83 2.44 -5.22 -0.60
C PHE A 83 2.17 -3.91 0.14
N LYS A 84 1.87 -2.81 -0.58
CA LYS A 84 1.56 -1.52 0.05
C LYS A 84 0.27 -1.58 0.88
N ILE A 85 -0.76 -2.24 0.37
CA ILE A 85 -2.02 -2.41 1.10
C ILE A 85 -1.85 -3.35 2.31
N SER A 86 -1.02 -4.40 2.18
CA SER A 86 -0.68 -5.28 3.30
C SER A 86 0.07 -4.54 4.40
N PHE A 87 1.05 -3.71 4.04
CA PHE A 87 1.72 -2.80 4.97
C PHE A 87 0.74 -1.85 5.65
N TYR A 88 -0.15 -1.22 4.86
CA TYR A 88 -1.20 -0.35 5.36
C TYR A 88 -2.09 -1.04 6.41
N LEU A 89 -2.46 -2.31 6.19
CA LEU A 89 -3.22 -3.09 7.16
C LEU A 89 -2.42 -3.34 8.45
N CYS A 90 -1.12 -3.64 8.35
CA CYS A 90 -0.27 -3.79 9.54
C CYS A 90 -0.24 -2.51 10.38
N ILE A 91 0.00 -1.34 9.76
CA ILE A 91 0.07 -0.06 10.49
C ILE A 91 -1.30 0.45 10.97
N PHE A 92 -2.39 -0.04 10.38
CA PHE A 92 -3.74 0.23 10.86
C PHE A 92 -4.04 -0.55 12.13
N ILE A 93 -3.61 -1.82 12.19
CA ILE A 93 -3.80 -2.71 13.35
C ILE A 93 -2.81 -2.41 14.46
N ASP A 94 -1.58 -2.06 14.10
CA ASP A 94 -0.45 -1.78 14.98
C ASP A 94 0.24 -0.50 14.51
N LYS A 95 -0.10 0.63 15.13
CA LYS A 95 0.30 1.97 14.69
C LYS A 95 1.81 2.21 14.69
N ASP A 96 2.54 1.36 15.43
CA ASP A 96 3.98 1.45 15.62
C ASP A 96 4.72 0.33 14.86
N PHE A 97 4.04 -0.40 13.98
CA PHE A 97 4.64 -1.46 13.18
C PHE A 97 5.86 -0.94 12.38
N PRO A 98 7.09 -1.40 12.68
CA PRO A 98 8.31 -0.70 12.25
C PRO A 98 8.94 -1.31 10.98
N PHE A 99 8.24 -2.19 10.27
CA PHE A 99 8.84 -2.96 9.18
C PHE A 99 8.16 -2.72 7.83
N THR A 100 8.97 -2.48 6.79
CA THR A 100 8.50 -2.37 5.39
C THR A 100 8.78 -3.65 4.59
N SER A 101 9.51 -4.61 5.16
CA SER A 101 9.83 -5.90 4.55
C SER A 101 8.58 -6.80 4.41
N VAL A 102 8.40 -7.37 3.22
CA VAL A 102 7.27 -8.25 2.88
C VAL A 102 7.17 -9.46 3.81
N LEU A 103 8.30 -10.02 4.24
CA LEU A 103 8.32 -11.16 5.16
C LEU A 103 7.78 -10.79 6.54
N TYR A 104 8.16 -9.62 7.07
CA TYR A 104 7.65 -9.13 8.35
C TYR A 104 6.17 -8.72 8.25
N ILE A 105 5.77 -8.10 7.14
CA ILE A 105 4.36 -7.80 6.85
C ILE A 105 3.54 -9.09 6.85
N LYS A 106 4.00 -10.14 6.16
CA LYS A 106 3.34 -11.45 6.13
C LYS A 106 3.20 -12.03 7.54
N LYS A 107 4.30 -12.08 8.30
CA LYS A 107 4.30 -12.59 9.69
C LYS A 107 3.29 -11.84 10.57
N LYS A 108 3.24 -10.50 10.46
CA LYS A 108 2.28 -9.68 11.21
C LYS A 108 0.84 -10.03 10.80
N LEU A 109 0.56 -10.15 9.51
CA LEU A 109 -0.79 -10.51 9.03
C LEU A 109 -1.20 -11.92 9.45
N GLU A 110 -0.30 -12.90 9.40
CA GLU A 110 -0.56 -14.27 9.89
C GLU A 110 -0.88 -14.30 11.39
N PHE A 111 -0.28 -13.40 12.17
CA PHE A 111 -0.57 -13.26 13.60
C PHE A 111 -1.93 -12.60 13.89
N VAL A 112 -2.32 -11.56 13.13
CA VAL A 112 -3.52 -10.75 13.44
C VAL A 112 -4.80 -11.23 12.76
N THR A 113 -4.71 -11.86 11.58
CA THR A 113 -5.89 -12.29 10.81
C THR A 113 -6.77 -13.35 11.49
N PRO A 114 -6.27 -14.24 12.38
CA PRO A 114 -7.15 -15.13 13.15
C PRO A 114 -8.13 -14.37 14.06
N VAL A 115 -7.73 -13.18 14.52
CA VAL A 115 -8.52 -12.31 15.39
C VAL A 115 -9.35 -11.33 14.55
N VAL A 116 -8.76 -10.77 13.50
CA VAL A 116 -9.38 -9.77 12.62
C VAL A 116 -9.87 -10.44 11.33
N LYS A 117 -10.91 -11.27 11.44
CA LYS A 117 -11.36 -12.16 10.36
C LYS A 117 -11.72 -11.45 9.06
N HIS A 118 -12.26 -10.23 9.12
CA HIS A 118 -12.68 -9.51 7.91
C HIS A 118 -11.54 -9.16 6.95
N ILE A 119 -10.28 -9.22 7.41
CA ILE A 119 -9.10 -9.01 6.56
C ILE A 119 -8.40 -10.31 6.16
N GLU A 120 -8.86 -11.49 6.58
CA GLU A 120 -8.16 -12.78 6.39
C GLU A 120 -7.73 -13.03 4.94
N LYS A 121 -8.57 -12.64 3.97
CA LYS A 121 -8.33 -12.81 2.54
C LYS A 121 -7.05 -12.10 2.06
N ILE A 122 -6.53 -11.11 2.80
CA ILE A 122 -5.27 -10.46 2.45
C ILE A 122 -4.12 -11.46 2.35
N LEU A 123 -4.10 -12.52 3.16
CA LEU A 123 -3.02 -13.50 3.15
C LEU A 123 -2.93 -14.25 1.83
N ASP A 124 -4.07 -14.58 1.21
CA ASP A 124 -4.11 -15.25 -0.08
C ASP A 124 -3.59 -14.35 -1.21
N PHE A 125 -3.97 -13.07 -1.18
CA PHE A 125 -3.47 -12.08 -2.13
C PHE A 125 -1.97 -11.85 -1.94
N LEU A 126 -1.51 -11.74 -0.69
CA LEU A 126 -0.09 -11.54 -0.36
C LEU A 126 0.76 -12.71 -0.82
N ARG A 127 0.34 -13.95 -0.55
CA ARG A 127 1.01 -15.17 -1.04
C ARG A 127 1.08 -15.19 -2.56
N SER A 128 -0.03 -14.90 -3.24
CA SER A 128 -0.07 -14.83 -4.70
C SER A 128 0.87 -13.75 -5.26
N ALA A 129 0.93 -12.58 -4.61
CA ALA A 129 1.80 -11.48 -5.00
C ALA A 129 3.30 -11.79 -4.79
N MET A 130 3.63 -12.56 -3.74
CA MET A 130 4.98 -13.07 -3.50
C MET A 130 5.37 -14.13 -4.53
N ASP A 131 4.48 -15.08 -4.84
CA ASP A 131 4.72 -16.08 -5.88
C ASP A 131 4.97 -15.44 -7.25
N LEU A 132 4.18 -14.43 -7.62
CA LEU A 132 4.39 -13.64 -8.85
C LEU A 132 5.78 -12.99 -8.92
N ARG A 133 6.36 -12.61 -7.77
CA ARG A 133 7.68 -11.99 -7.70
C ARG A 133 8.83 -12.99 -7.80
N VAL A 134 8.62 -14.20 -7.29
CA VAL A 134 9.66 -15.24 -7.24
C VAL A 134 9.64 -16.13 -8.47
N LYS A 135 8.46 -16.51 -8.94
CA LYS A 135 8.26 -17.54 -9.98
C LYS A 135 7.89 -16.99 -11.36
N GLU A 136 7.65 -15.68 -11.46
CA GLU A 136 7.07 -14.97 -12.62
C GLU A 136 5.75 -15.57 -13.17
N THR A 137 5.19 -16.56 -12.49
CA THR A 137 4.05 -17.37 -12.91
C THR A 137 3.03 -17.43 -11.78
N ILE A 138 1.76 -17.61 -12.16
CA ILE A 138 0.66 -17.79 -11.22
C ILE A 138 -0.24 -18.93 -11.71
N SER A 139 -0.66 -19.79 -10.79
CA SER A 139 -1.56 -20.91 -11.11
C SER A 139 -3.00 -20.47 -11.39
N ARG A 140 -3.36 -19.26 -10.94
CA ARG A 140 -4.69 -18.63 -11.10
C ARG A 140 -4.68 -17.62 -12.23
N ASN A 141 -5.83 -17.43 -12.89
CA ASN A 141 -6.03 -16.34 -13.85
C ASN A 141 -5.73 -14.98 -13.21
N PHE A 142 -4.74 -14.26 -13.74
CA PHE A 142 -4.27 -12.98 -13.19
C PHE A 142 -5.36 -11.91 -13.16
N SER A 143 -6.17 -11.81 -14.21
CA SER A 143 -7.29 -10.86 -14.28
C SER A 143 -8.29 -11.13 -13.15
N GLN A 144 -8.66 -12.39 -12.93
CA GLN A 144 -9.57 -12.78 -11.86
C GLN A 144 -8.99 -12.47 -10.47
N LEU A 145 -7.69 -12.76 -10.25
CA LEU A 145 -7.03 -12.43 -8.98
C LEU A 145 -7.09 -10.92 -8.71
N ARG A 146 -6.77 -10.11 -9.72
CA ARG A 146 -6.75 -8.65 -9.63
C ARG A 146 -8.15 -8.09 -9.34
N GLU A 147 -9.18 -8.58 -10.03
CA GLU A 147 -10.56 -8.18 -9.78
C GLU A 147 -11.04 -8.57 -8.37
N ASN A 148 -10.73 -9.79 -7.93
CA ASN A 148 -11.07 -10.24 -6.59
C ASN A 148 -10.39 -9.37 -5.52
N PHE A 149 -9.15 -8.94 -5.78
CA PHE A 149 -8.45 -8.03 -4.89
C PHE A 149 -9.11 -6.65 -4.85
N ILE A 150 -9.50 -6.08 -6.00
CA ILE A 150 -10.24 -4.80 -6.07
C ILE A 150 -11.54 -4.89 -5.25
N LYS A 151 -12.34 -5.93 -5.48
CA LYS A 151 -13.59 -6.17 -4.75
C LYS A 151 -13.36 -6.28 -3.24
N PHE A 152 -12.31 -6.99 -2.84
CA PHE A 152 -11.92 -7.10 -1.43
C PHE A 152 -11.58 -5.73 -0.82
N ILE A 153 -10.74 -4.92 -1.48
CA ILE A 153 -10.37 -3.59 -0.97
C ILE A 153 -11.56 -2.63 -0.91
N PHE A 154 -12.43 -2.63 -1.92
CA PHE A 154 -13.63 -1.81 -1.89
C PHE A 154 -14.59 -2.25 -0.78
N SER A 155 -14.80 -3.56 -0.61
CA SER A 155 -15.61 -4.07 0.50
C SER A 155 -15.08 -3.59 1.86
N LEU A 156 -13.76 -3.63 2.07
CA LEU A 156 -13.13 -3.12 3.30
C LEU A 156 -13.37 -1.62 3.51
N LEU A 157 -13.26 -0.82 2.44
CA LEU A 157 -13.48 0.63 2.49
C LEU A 157 -14.95 1.00 2.73
N GLU A 158 -15.88 0.24 2.16
CA GLU A 158 -17.32 0.49 2.25
C GLU A 158 -17.93 0.05 3.58
N HIS A 159 -17.45 -1.06 4.14
CA HIS A 159 -18.00 -1.62 5.39
C HIS A 159 -17.31 -1.09 6.65
N GLY A 160 -16.23 -0.31 6.50
CA GLY A 160 -15.51 0.28 7.64
C GLY A 160 -14.50 -0.68 8.28
N GLY A 161 -13.94 -1.62 7.50
CA GLY A 161 -12.91 -2.55 7.97
C GLY A 161 -11.51 -1.93 8.08
N LEU A 162 -11.39 -0.60 7.96
CA LEU A 162 -10.18 0.19 7.75
C LEU A 162 -10.22 1.48 8.58
N HIS A 163 -9.22 2.35 8.46
CA HIS A 163 -9.13 3.63 9.19
C HIS A 163 -10.32 4.58 8.96
N LYS A 164 -11.09 4.37 7.88
CA LYS A 164 -12.29 5.13 7.55
C LYS A 164 -13.28 4.29 6.77
N LYS A 165 -14.58 4.50 7.03
CA LYS A 165 -15.70 4.00 6.22
C LYS A 165 -16.06 5.02 5.13
N PHE A 166 -16.12 4.58 3.89
CA PHE A 166 -16.53 5.39 2.75
C PHE A 166 -17.92 4.97 2.27
N SER A 167 -18.84 5.93 2.13
CA SER A 167 -19.99 5.72 1.25
C SER A 167 -19.51 5.68 -0.21
N VAL A 168 -20.28 5.07 -1.12
CA VAL A 168 -19.93 5.03 -2.55
C VAL A 168 -19.60 6.42 -3.12
N PRO A 169 -20.37 7.49 -2.85
CA PRO A 169 -20.00 8.84 -3.30
C PRO A 169 -18.67 9.34 -2.71
N LYS A 170 -18.40 9.07 -1.43
CA LYS A 170 -17.15 9.47 -0.77
C LYS A 170 -15.95 8.69 -1.31
N LEU A 171 -16.12 7.39 -1.60
CA LEU A 171 -15.08 6.58 -2.22
C LEU A 171 -14.79 7.08 -3.64
N ASN A 172 -15.82 7.39 -4.43
CA ASN A 172 -15.64 7.97 -5.76
C ASN A 172 -14.90 9.32 -5.73
N MET A 173 -15.21 10.18 -4.76
CA MET A 173 -14.46 11.43 -4.53
C MET A 173 -13.01 11.17 -4.13
N TYR A 174 -12.78 10.20 -3.24
CA TYR A 174 -11.44 9.81 -2.82
C TYR A 174 -10.59 9.34 -4.00
N LEU A 175 -11.16 8.49 -4.86
CA LEU A 175 -10.49 8.00 -6.08
C LEU A 175 -10.21 9.11 -7.10
N ALA A 176 -10.88 10.27 -7.01
CA ALA A 176 -10.62 11.42 -7.88
C ALA A 176 -9.54 12.38 -7.32
N LYS A 177 -9.23 12.28 -6.03
CA LYS A 177 -8.41 13.28 -5.31
C LYS A 177 -6.90 13.12 -5.52
N TYR A 178 -6.40 11.88 -5.58
CA TYR A 178 -4.95 11.60 -5.53
C TYR A 178 -4.38 11.26 -6.91
N PHE A 179 -3.13 11.68 -7.18
CA PHE A 179 -2.34 11.32 -8.37
C PHE A 179 -3.03 11.57 -9.73
N GLY A 180 -3.82 12.65 -9.85
CA GLY A 180 -4.60 12.93 -11.06
C GLY A 180 -5.84 12.03 -11.25
N GLY A 181 -6.15 11.19 -10.25
CA GLY A 181 -7.31 10.32 -10.19
C GLY A 181 -7.04 8.88 -10.65
N PHE A 182 -7.94 7.98 -10.24
CA PHE A 182 -7.92 6.56 -10.57
C PHE A 182 -9.12 6.17 -11.45
N PRO A 183 -9.14 6.57 -12.73
CA PRO A 183 -10.31 6.39 -13.59
C PRO A 183 -10.75 4.94 -13.79
N LEU A 184 -9.82 3.98 -13.86
CA LEU A 184 -10.19 2.57 -14.04
C LEU A 184 -10.79 2.00 -12.75
N LEU A 185 -10.24 2.33 -11.59
CA LEU A 185 -10.83 1.99 -10.30
C LEU A 185 -12.21 2.63 -10.10
N LYS A 186 -12.42 3.88 -10.55
CA LYS A 186 -13.75 4.52 -10.54
C LYS A 186 -14.74 3.78 -11.44
N ARG A 187 -14.31 3.35 -12.62
CA ARG A 187 -15.15 2.54 -13.52
C ARG A 187 -15.54 1.22 -12.85
N PHE A 188 -14.58 0.52 -12.24
CA PHE A 188 -14.85 -0.68 -11.45
C PHE A 188 -15.84 -0.44 -10.32
N LEU A 189 -15.71 0.66 -9.58
CA LEU A 189 -16.65 1.01 -8.51
C LEU A 189 -18.07 1.19 -9.07
N LYS A 190 -18.21 1.84 -10.23
CA LYS A 190 -19.50 2.02 -10.89
C LYS A 190 -20.09 0.71 -11.42
N GLU A 191 -19.28 -0.26 -11.81
CA GLU A 191 -19.76 -1.56 -12.30
C GLU A 191 -20.22 -2.50 -11.16
N LEU A 192 -19.79 -2.22 -9.92
CA LEU A 192 -20.16 -3.01 -8.74
C LEU A 192 -21.51 -2.61 -8.11
N HIS A 193 -22.05 -1.44 -8.47
CA HIS A 193 -23.28 -0.83 -7.92
C HIS A 193 -24.22 -0.38 -9.04
#